data_AF-A0A2R6M2R3-F1
#
_entry.id   AF-A0A2R6M2R3-F1
#
_cell.length_a   1.000
_cell.length_b   1.000
_cell.length_c   1.000
_cell.angle_alpha   90.00
_cell.angle_beta   90.00
_cell.angle_gamma   90.00
#
_symmetry.space_group_name_H-M   'P 1'
#
loop_
_entity.id
_entity.type
_entity.pdbx_description
1 polymer ?
#
loop_
_entity_poly.entity_id
_entity_poly.type
_entity_poly.pdbx_seq_one_letter_code
_entity_poly.pdbx_strand_id
1 'polypeptide(L)'
;MHEFGFELEVCQWADHHWPPGRPRDRPVVVARQLGTRRRRWDTLVIECDPQGLTARARFGEHRLDSDLLGVVRHAPAEWAWYRDALPEPDYPWRYVREAVHRAADRGVVERRRGENGRIELRRKWRYPDWVERIVAIENKPDLDASAARDLLDQIERDVALALADEVWIATRATDERVEPVLLEGAPVEAGILLVEESARGAGAAEAVWQPRSLAAEDSGTHILDRPEGGEHDASACRFEYADPDWKTDKRREIAERAYERGWRSYADSMRPDCRQFQLRPETAVARPFCAAKDRAQTPGECSQSCEQFEPEPPVWRTKGWPIDGGPGAAIKRLLARQRNRQRPDPPEK
;
A
#
# COMPACT_ATOMS: atom_id res chain seq x y z
N MET A 1 -6.79 16.05 15.48
CA MET A 1 -6.73 15.91 14.00
C MET A 1 -7.63 14.74 13.59
N HIS A 2 -8.30 14.78 12.43
CA HIS A 2 -9.08 13.61 11.97
C HIS A 2 -8.17 12.46 11.49
N GLU A 3 -8.63 11.21 11.62
CA GLU A 3 -7.93 9.97 11.25
C GLU A 3 -7.26 10.06 9.86
N PHE A 4 -8.00 10.51 8.85
CA PHE A 4 -7.45 10.69 7.49
C PHE A 4 -6.22 11.60 7.43
N GLY A 5 -6.21 12.71 8.18
CA GLY A 5 -5.09 13.64 8.20
C GLY A 5 -3.85 13.05 8.87
N PHE A 6 -4.06 12.27 9.93
CA PHE A 6 -3.01 11.54 10.64
C PHE A 6 -2.42 10.43 9.77
N GLU A 7 -3.24 9.67 9.05
CA GLU A 7 -2.75 8.66 8.10
C GLU A 7 -1.83 9.26 7.02
N LEU A 8 -2.18 10.44 6.48
CA LEU A 8 -1.32 11.12 5.51
C LEU A 8 0.01 11.58 6.12
N GLU A 9 -0.01 11.93 7.41
CA GLU A 9 1.19 12.28 8.18
C GLU A 9 2.13 11.11 8.34
N VAL A 10 1.61 9.98 8.82
CA VAL A 10 2.38 8.75 8.94
C VAL A 10 2.91 8.29 7.58
N CYS A 11 2.08 8.30 6.53
CA CYS A 11 2.52 7.95 5.19
C CYS A 11 3.66 8.85 4.68
N GLN A 12 3.57 10.16 4.87
CA GLN A 12 4.62 11.07 4.40
C GLN A 12 5.90 10.95 5.22
N TRP A 13 5.78 10.87 6.55
CA TRP A 13 6.92 10.64 7.41
C TRP A 13 7.62 9.33 7.01
N ALA A 14 6.87 8.25 6.81
CA ALA A 14 7.43 6.98 6.36
C ALA A 14 8.10 7.10 4.98
N ASP A 15 7.49 7.81 4.02
CA ASP A 15 8.04 8.05 2.67
C ASP A 15 9.42 8.74 2.74
N HIS A 16 9.65 9.61 3.73
CA HIS A 16 10.89 10.41 3.83
C HIS A 16 11.91 9.92 4.87
N HIS A 17 11.43 9.33 5.97
CA HIS A 17 12.23 9.09 7.18
C HIS A 17 12.15 7.66 7.70
N TRP A 18 11.34 6.77 7.12
CA TRP A 18 11.39 5.36 7.49
C TRP A 18 12.80 4.80 7.29
N PRO A 19 13.32 3.98 8.22
CA PRO A 19 12.72 3.52 9.50
C PRO A 19 12.92 4.46 10.70
N PRO A 20 12.10 4.35 11.78
CA PRO A 20 12.23 5.21 12.96
C PRO A 20 13.58 5.02 13.67
N GLY A 21 14.20 6.12 14.09
CA GLY A 21 15.40 6.13 14.94
C GLY A 21 16.71 5.69 14.28
N ARG A 22 16.72 5.35 12.98
CA ARG A 22 17.95 4.96 12.26
C ARG A 22 17.93 5.49 10.82
N PRO A 23 19.10 5.73 10.20
CA PRO A 23 19.16 6.19 8.82
C PRO A 23 18.60 5.11 7.86
N ARG A 24 18.00 5.56 6.77
CA ARG A 24 17.53 4.71 5.68
C ARG A 24 18.71 4.15 4.88
N ASP A 25 18.74 2.84 4.74
CA ASP A 25 19.69 2.09 3.91
C ASP A 25 19.07 1.56 2.61
N ARG A 26 17.75 1.32 2.60
CA ARG A 26 17.00 0.77 1.48
C ARG A 26 15.96 1.75 0.92
N PRO A 27 15.68 1.73 -0.40
CA PRO A 27 14.52 2.41 -0.94
C PRO A 27 13.23 1.83 -0.34
N VAL A 28 12.24 2.70 -0.16
CA VAL A 28 10.92 2.31 0.35
C VAL A 28 9.82 2.72 -0.61
N VAL A 29 8.79 1.88 -0.69
CA VAL A 29 7.51 2.23 -1.31
C VAL A 29 6.46 2.30 -0.22
N VAL A 30 5.83 3.46 -0.06
CA VAL A 30 4.76 3.66 0.92
C VAL A 30 3.41 3.67 0.24
N ALA A 31 2.48 2.85 0.74
CA ALA A 31 1.10 2.78 0.29
C ALA A 31 0.12 3.02 1.42
N ARG A 32 -1.02 3.63 1.07
CA ARG A 32 -2.10 3.94 2.01
C ARG A 32 -3.29 3.03 1.75
N GLN A 33 -3.93 2.59 2.83
CA GLN A 33 -5.26 1.99 2.80
C GLN A 33 -5.35 0.83 1.81
N LEU A 34 -4.43 -0.12 1.94
CA LEU A 34 -4.20 -1.21 1.01
C LEU A 34 -4.27 -2.54 1.76
N GLY A 35 -4.80 -3.56 1.10
CA GLY A 35 -4.77 -4.92 1.65
C GLY A 35 -5.60 -5.88 0.80
N THR A 36 -5.84 -7.08 1.31
CA THR A 36 -6.57 -8.14 0.62
C THR A 36 -8.09 -7.90 0.62
N ARG A 37 -8.87 -8.86 0.12
CA ARG A 37 -10.33 -8.83 0.25
C ARG A 37 -10.80 -8.91 1.72
N ARG A 38 -9.97 -9.46 2.62
CA ARG A 38 -10.32 -9.76 4.01
C ARG A 38 -9.70 -8.81 5.03
N ARG A 39 -8.62 -8.11 4.67
CA ARG A 39 -7.89 -7.21 5.57
C ARG A 39 -7.36 -6.02 4.79
N ARG A 40 -7.45 -4.82 5.36
CA ARG A 40 -6.91 -3.58 4.81
C ARG A 40 -6.06 -2.92 5.87
N TRP A 41 -4.84 -2.55 5.53
CA TRP A 41 -3.92 -1.83 6.41
C TRP A 41 -3.94 -0.35 6.11
N ASP A 42 -3.80 0.49 7.14
CA ASP A 42 -3.86 1.93 6.98
C ASP A 42 -2.63 2.46 6.24
N THR A 43 -1.45 2.00 6.63
CA THR A 43 -0.18 2.32 5.95
C THR A 43 0.66 1.05 5.78
N LEU A 44 1.22 0.89 4.59
CA LEU A 44 2.20 -0.14 4.29
C LEU A 44 3.52 0.52 3.88
N VAL A 45 4.63 0.05 4.44
CA VAL A 45 5.97 0.40 4.01
C VAL A 45 6.63 -0.85 3.44
N ILE A 46 7.01 -0.80 2.17
CA ILE A 46 7.72 -1.88 1.49
C ILE A 46 9.19 -1.49 1.41
N GLU A 47 10.05 -2.10 2.22
CA GLU A 47 11.50 -1.99 2.04
C GLU A 47 11.90 -2.84 0.85
N CYS A 48 12.66 -2.26 -0.06
CA CYS A 48 12.95 -2.86 -1.36
C CYS A 48 14.45 -3.12 -1.54
N ASP A 49 14.78 -4.20 -2.24
CA ASP A 49 16.14 -4.37 -2.79
C ASP A 49 16.36 -3.29 -3.87
N PRO A 50 17.42 -2.46 -3.79
CA PRO A 50 17.65 -1.39 -4.77
C PRO A 50 17.74 -1.88 -6.22
N GLN A 51 18.40 -3.02 -6.45
CA GLN A 51 18.59 -3.55 -7.81
C GLN A 51 17.30 -4.19 -8.32
N GLY A 52 16.60 -4.93 -7.46
CA GLY A 52 15.31 -5.55 -7.71
C GLY A 52 14.24 -4.52 -8.04
N LEU A 53 14.16 -3.41 -7.29
CA LEU A 53 13.23 -2.32 -7.56
C LEU A 53 13.51 -1.66 -8.92
N THR A 54 14.79 -1.47 -9.25
CA THR A 54 15.23 -0.96 -10.57
C THR A 54 14.87 -1.93 -11.69
N ALA A 55 15.06 -3.23 -11.49
CA ALA A 55 14.65 -4.25 -12.44
C ALA A 55 13.12 -4.31 -12.58
N ARG A 56 12.37 -4.10 -11.50
CA ARG A 56 10.91 -4.08 -11.50
C ARG A 56 10.36 -2.93 -12.33
N ALA A 57 11.04 -1.79 -12.37
CA ALA A 57 10.63 -0.65 -13.20
C ALA A 57 10.49 -0.98 -14.69
N ARG A 58 11.22 -1.99 -15.20
CA ARG A 58 11.09 -2.50 -16.60
C ARG A 58 9.69 -2.99 -16.96
N PHE A 59 8.91 -3.41 -15.96
CA PHE A 59 7.55 -3.89 -16.14
C PHE A 59 6.51 -2.75 -16.18
N GLY A 60 6.95 -1.49 -16.03
CA GLY A 60 6.09 -0.30 -16.07
C GLY A 60 5.50 0.10 -14.71
N GLU A 61 4.79 1.23 -14.68
CA GLU A 61 4.26 1.84 -13.45
C GLU A 61 3.03 1.15 -12.84
N HIS A 62 2.29 0.41 -13.66
CA HIS A 62 1.10 -0.31 -13.19
C HIS A 62 1.48 -1.59 -12.44
N ARG A 63 0.57 -2.11 -11.62
CA ARG A 63 0.83 -3.37 -10.92
C ARG A 63 0.80 -4.54 -11.88
N LEU A 64 1.55 -5.59 -11.58
CA LEU A 64 1.31 -6.92 -12.13
C LEU A 64 0.33 -7.60 -11.15
N ASP A 65 -0.90 -7.85 -11.59
CA ASP A 65 -1.87 -8.60 -10.78
C ASP A 65 -1.51 -10.10 -10.73
N SER A 66 -2.28 -10.88 -9.98
CA SER A 66 -2.05 -12.33 -9.81
C SER A 66 -1.83 -13.06 -11.13
N ASP A 67 -2.67 -12.75 -12.13
CA ASP A 67 -2.62 -13.39 -13.45
C ASP A 67 -1.34 -13.01 -14.20
N LEU A 68 -0.98 -11.72 -14.20
CA LEU A 68 0.25 -11.27 -14.85
C LEU A 68 1.49 -11.78 -14.13
N LEU A 69 1.48 -11.85 -12.80
CA LEU A 69 2.56 -12.45 -12.00
C LEU A 69 2.77 -13.91 -12.35
N GLY A 70 1.69 -14.68 -12.49
CA GLY A 70 1.74 -16.07 -12.96
C GLY A 70 2.35 -16.23 -14.36
N VAL A 71 2.24 -15.22 -15.23
CA VAL A 71 2.90 -15.23 -16.54
C VAL A 71 4.36 -14.80 -16.43
N VAL A 72 4.66 -13.62 -15.88
CA VAL A 72 6.01 -13.02 -15.97
C VAL A 72 7.05 -13.74 -15.11
N ARG A 73 6.63 -14.45 -14.05
CA ARG A 73 7.54 -15.27 -13.22
C ARG A 73 7.96 -16.56 -13.91
N HIS A 74 7.07 -17.14 -14.71
CA HIS A 74 7.24 -18.46 -15.29
C HIS A 74 7.55 -18.44 -16.79
N ALA A 75 7.38 -17.30 -17.47
CA ALA A 75 7.73 -17.17 -18.87
C ALA A 75 9.21 -17.55 -19.11
N PRO A 76 9.49 -18.45 -20.07
CA PRO A 76 10.82 -19.00 -20.31
C PRO A 76 11.72 -18.02 -21.05
N ALA A 77 13.04 -18.24 -21.06
CA ALA A 77 13.98 -17.44 -21.85
C ALA A 77 13.81 -17.67 -23.35
N GLU A 78 13.59 -18.92 -23.75
CA GLU A 78 13.36 -19.32 -25.13
C GLU A 78 11.87 -19.45 -25.44
N TRP A 79 11.52 -19.42 -26.72
CA TRP A 79 10.13 -19.61 -27.15
C TRP A 79 9.61 -20.99 -26.76
N ALA A 80 8.46 -21.04 -26.08
CA ALA A 80 7.76 -22.28 -25.79
C ALA A 80 6.24 -22.08 -25.82
N TRP A 81 5.50 -23.16 -26.06
CA TRP A 81 4.04 -23.14 -25.98
C TRP A 81 3.61 -22.77 -24.55
N TYR A 82 2.70 -21.81 -24.40
CA TYR A 82 2.36 -21.28 -23.07
C TYR A 82 1.82 -22.32 -22.09
N ARG A 83 1.24 -23.42 -22.57
CA ARG A 83 0.75 -24.50 -21.68
C ARG A 83 1.85 -25.43 -21.20
N ASP A 84 2.94 -25.55 -21.94
CA ASP A 84 4.11 -26.32 -21.51
C ASP A 84 5.01 -25.51 -20.58
N ALA A 85 4.95 -24.17 -20.69
CA ALA A 85 5.87 -23.27 -20.01
C ALA A 85 5.34 -22.67 -18.70
N LEU A 86 4.02 -22.51 -18.56
CA LEU A 86 3.39 -21.92 -17.38
C LEU A 86 2.84 -23.03 -16.45
N PRO A 87 2.78 -22.80 -15.12
CA PRO A 87 2.17 -23.74 -14.19
C PRO A 87 0.73 -24.08 -14.58
N GLU A 88 0.32 -25.32 -14.32
CA GLU A 88 -1.07 -25.72 -14.54
C GLU A 88 -2.00 -24.97 -13.56
N PRO A 89 -3.01 -24.24 -14.07
CA PRO A 89 -3.94 -23.51 -13.23
C PRO A 89 -5.02 -24.43 -12.64
N ASP A 90 -5.60 -24.05 -11.51
CA ASP A 90 -6.82 -24.65 -10.93
C ASP A 90 -8.12 -24.15 -11.60
N TYR A 91 -7.99 -23.30 -12.63
CA TYR A 91 -9.07 -22.74 -13.44
C TYR A 91 -8.85 -22.95 -14.95
N PRO A 92 -9.85 -22.72 -15.82
CA PRO A 92 -9.71 -22.97 -17.24
C PRO A 92 -8.57 -22.18 -17.93
N TRP A 93 -7.77 -22.88 -18.74
CA TRP A 93 -6.65 -22.34 -19.54
C TRP A 93 -6.99 -21.10 -20.41
N ARG A 94 -8.27 -20.84 -20.70
CA ARG A 94 -8.69 -19.64 -21.43
C ARG A 94 -8.26 -18.35 -20.70
N TYR A 95 -8.29 -18.34 -19.37
CA TYR A 95 -7.89 -17.19 -18.56
C TYR A 95 -6.38 -16.99 -18.57
N VAL A 96 -5.59 -18.07 -18.54
CA VAL A 96 -4.14 -17.99 -18.72
C VAL A 96 -3.80 -17.44 -20.10
N ARG A 97 -4.52 -17.88 -21.15
CA ARG A 97 -4.33 -17.33 -22.50
C ARG A 97 -4.62 -15.83 -22.54
N GLU A 98 -5.69 -15.37 -21.91
CA GLU A 98 -6.01 -13.94 -21.78
C GLU A 98 -4.91 -13.17 -21.04
N ALA A 99 -4.37 -13.74 -19.96
CA ALA A 99 -3.24 -13.16 -19.22
C ALA A 99 -1.98 -13.05 -20.10
N VAL A 100 -1.67 -14.07 -20.91
CA VAL A 100 -0.55 -14.04 -21.86
C VAL A 100 -0.74 -12.95 -22.92
N HIS A 101 -1.96 -12.76 -23.43
CA HIS A 101 -2.26 -11.66 -24.34
C HIS A 101 -2.07 -10.30 -23.66
N ARG A 102 -2.66 -10.09 -22.48
CA ARG A 102 -2.49 -8.86 -21.69
C ARG A 102 -1.03 -8.56 -21.38
N ALA A 103 -0.23 -9.57 -21.03
CA ALA A 103 1.20 -9.42 -20.75
C ALA A 103 1.98 -9.00 -22.01
N ALA A 104 1.66 -9.58 -23.16
CA ALA A 104 2.27 -9.23 -24.43
C ALA A 104 1.87 -7.83 -24.91
N ASP A 105 0.59 -7.46 -24.76
CA ASP A 105 0.07 -6.13 -25.12
C ASP A 105 0.68 -5.03 -24.26
N ARG A 106 0.95 -5.35 -22.98
CA ARG A 106 1.73 -4.48 -22.08
C ARG A 106 3.23 -4.48 -22.40
N GLY A 107 3.69 -5.37 -23.26
CA GLY A 107 5.08 -5.47 -23.69
C GLY A 107 6.03 -6.04 -22.63
N VAL A 108 5.51 -6.72 -21.60
CA VAL A 108 6.31 -7.31 -20.50
C VAL A 108 6.78 -8.74 -20.78
N VAL A 109 6.15 -9.39 -21.76
CA VAL A 109 6.62 -10.63 -22.39
C VAL A 109 6.55 -10.48 -23.91
N GLU A 110 7.17 -11.39 -24.63
CA GLU A 110 6.96 -11.52 -26.08
C GLU A 110 6.04 -12.70 -26.36
N ARG A 111 5.22 -12.56 -27.40
CA ARG A 111 4.26 -13.58 -27.84
C ARG A 111 4.31 -13.71 -29.35
N ARG A 112 4.28 -14.94 -29.85
CA ARG A 112 4.16 -15.24 -31.28
C ARG A 112 3.18 -16.38 -31.53
N ARG A 113 2.88 -16.62 -32.81
CA ARG A 113 2.20 -17.83 -33.26
C ARG A 113 3.27 -18.77 -33.82
N GLY A 114 3.44 -19.95 -33.22
CA GLY A 114 4.38 -20.97 -33.67
C GLY A 114 3.94 -21.65 -34.96
N GLU A 115 4.79 -22.53 -35.49
CA GLU A 115 4.60 -23.20 -36.79
C GLU A 115 3.33 -24.07 -36.83
N ASN A 116 2.96 -24.68 -35.71
CA ASN A 116 1.72 -25.46 -35.54
C ASN A 116 0.50 -24.61 -35.18
N GLY A 117 0.62 -23.28 -35.24
CA GLY A 117 -0.43 -22.34 -34.88
C GLY A 117 -0.62 -22.12 -33.37
N ARG A 118 0.18 -22.74 -32.50
CA ARG A 118 0.10 -22.56 -31.04
C ARG A 118 0.63 -21.19 -30.62
N ILE A 119 0.12 -20.69 -29.49
CA ILE A 119 0.59 -19.44 -28.89
C ILE A 119 1.87 -19.75 -28.11
N GLU A 120 2.98 -19.17 -28.54
CA GLU A 120 4.25 -19.27 -27.83
C GLU A 120 4.57 -17.97 -27.13
N LEU A 121 5.25 -18.04 -26.00
CA LEU A 121 5.75 -16.89 -25.27
C LEU A 121 7.21 -17.07 -24.86
N ARG A 122 7.88 -15.95 -24.62
CA ARG A 122 9.13 -15.89 -23.87
C ARG A 122 9.21 -14.60 -23.05
N ARG A 123 9.98 -14.61 -21.97
CA ARG A 123 10.21 -13.43 -21.13
C ARG A 123 11.14 -12.44 -21.85
N LYS A 124 10.88 -11.15 -21.65
CA LYS A 124 11.87 -10.10 -21.96
C LYS A 124 12.88 -9.91 -20.83
N TRP A 125 12.39 -10.01 -19.60
CA TRP A 125 13.19 -9.85 -18.38
C TRP A 125 12.76 -10.90 -17.36
N ARG A 126 13.69 -11.30 -16.49
CA ARG A 126 13.35 -12.09 -15.30
C ARG A 126 12.59 -11.17 -14.33
N TYR A 127 11.46 -11.64 -13.81
CA TYR A 127 10.79 -10.94 -12.72
C TYR A 127 11.70 -10.93 -11.49
N PRO A 128 12.04 -9.76 -10.92
CA PRO A 128 13.01 -9.66 -9.83
C PRO A 128 12.37 -10.00 -8.49
N ASP A 129 13.20 -10.43 -7.55
CA ASP A 129 12.85 -10.38 -6.14
C ASP A 129 13.22 -8.99 -5.62
N TRP A 130 12.22 -8.13 -5.46
CA TRP A 130 12.42 -6.72 -5.17
C TRP A 130 11.89 -6.29 -3.81
N VAL A 131 11.19 -7.18 -3.12
CA VAL A 131 10.57 -6.95 -1.81
C VAL A 131 11.47 -7.60 -0.76
N GLU A 132 12.03 -6.79 0.13
CA GLU A 132 12.83 -7.26 1.26
C GLU A 132 12.00 -7.37 2.53
N ARG A 133 11.10 -6.40 2.74
CA ARG A 133 10.24 -6.35 3.93
C ARG A 133 8.93 -5.64 3.63
N ILE A 134 7.85 -6.14 4.21
CA ILE A 134 6.53 -5.50 4.27
C ILE A 134 6.26 -5.13 5.72
N VAL A 135 6.09 -3.85 6.00
CA VAL A 135 5.72 -3.34 7.32
C VAL A 135 4.29 -2.80 7.25
N ALA A 136 3.45 -3.26 8.17
CA ALA A 136 2.10 -2.73 8.36
C ALA A 136 2.07 -1.76 9.53
N ILE A 137 1.43 -0.60 9.33
CA ILE A 137 1.23 0.41 10.37
C ILE A 137 -0.26 0.73 10.42
N GLU A 138 -0.89 0.43 11.55
CA GLU A 138 -2.27 0.81 11.84
C GLU A 138 -2.29 2.15 12.55
N ASN A 139 -3.10 3.08 12.03
CA ASN A 139 -3.07 4.48 12.44
C ASN A 139 -4.27 4.76 13.35
N LYS A 140 -4.02 5.04 14.62
CA LYS A 140 -5.05 5.39 15.60
C LYS A 140 -4.63 6.63 16.40
N PRO A 141 -4.93 7.84 15.88
CA PRO A 141 -4.51 9.07 16.54
C PRO A 141 -5.21 9.32 17.88
N ASP A 142 -6.46 8.87 18.00
CA ASP A 142 -7.29 9.01 19.19
C ASP A 142 -7.61 7.60 19.71
N LEU A 143 -6.80 7.11 20.64
CA LEU A 143 -6.94 5.79 21.24
C LEU A 143 -7.64 5.94 22.59
N ASP A 144 -8.96 5.80 22.61
CA ASP A 144 -9.65 5.52 23.86
C ASP A 144 -9.58 4.01 24.19
N ALA A 145 -9.98 3.64 25.41
CA ALA A 145 -9.91 2.25 25.86
C ALA A 145 -10.75 1.27 25.01
N SER A 146 -11.82 1.73 24.37
CA SER A 146 -12.65 0.89 23.50
C SER A 146 -12.03 0.72 22.12
N ALA A 147 -11.60 1.82 21.52
CA ALA A 147 -10.89 1.83 20.23
C ALA A 147 -9.59 1.01 20.30
N ALA A 148 -8.92 1.01 21.46
CA ALA A 148 -7.77 0.15 21.70
C ALA A 148 -8.14 -1.32 21.59
N ARG A 149 -9.21 -1.80 22.25
CA ARG A 149 -9.59 -3.22 22.20
C ARG A 149 -9.85 -3.72 20.78
N ASP A 150 -10.61 -2.97 20.00
CA ASP A 150 -10.90 -3.34 18.60
C ASP A 150 -9.63 -3.37 17.74
N LEU A 151 -8.72 -2.41 17.98
CA LEU A 151 -7.42 -2.37 17.31
C LEU A 151 -6.58 -3.60 17.68
N LEU A 152 -6.45 -3.92 18.96
CA LEU A 152 -5.62 -5.04 19.43
C LEU A 152 -6.04 -6.35 18.78
N ASP A 153 -7.34 -6.56 18.64
CA ASP A 153 -7.94 -7.71 18.01
C ASP A 153 -7.56 -7.81 16.51
N GLN A 154 -7.40 -6.68 15.83
CA GLN A 154 -6.90 -6.63 14.45
C GLN A 154 -5.40 -6.91 14.37
N ILE A 155 -4.62 -6.33 15.30
CA ILE A 155 -3.16 -6.51 15.37
C ILE A 155 -2.82 -7.96 15.65
N GLU A 156 -3.57 -8.64 16.53
CA GLU A 156 -3.41 -10.07 16.78
C GLU A 156 -3.62 -10.92 15.52
N ARG A 157 -4.65 -10.60 14.72
CA ARG A 157 -4.89 -11.31 13.45
C ARG A 157 -3.75 -11.07 12.45
N ASP A 158 -3.22 -9.86 12.40
CA ASP A 158 -2.08 -9.53 11.54
C ASP A 158 -0.79 -10.24 11.97
N VAL A 159 -0.51 -10.28 13.27
CA VAL A 159 0.62 -11.00 13.86
C VAL A 159 0.48 -12.50 13.63
N ALA A 160 -0.69 -13.07 13.89
CA ALA A 160 -0.97 -14.50 13.71
C ALA A 160 -0.83 -14.93 12.26
N LEU A 161 -1.31 -14.13 11.30
CA LEU A 161 -1.20 -14.43 9.87
C LEU A 161 0.21 -14.14 9.33
N ALA A 162 0.89 -13.13 9.85
CA ALA A 162 2.24 -12.73 9.46
C ALA A 162 2.39 -12.52 7.95
N LEU A 163 1.45 -11.81 7.31
CA LEU A 163 1.63 -11.33 5.92
C LEU A 163 2.61 -10.16 5.84
N ALA A 164 2.72 -9.37 6.90
CA ALA A 164 3.79 -8.39 7.09
C ALA A 164 4.91 -9.01 7.93
N ASP A 165 6.13 -8.50 7.76
CA ASP A 165 7.30 -8.85 8.56
C ASP A 165 7.32 -8.09 9.89
N GLU A 166 6.68 -6.92 9.94
CA GLU A 166 6.51 -6.12 11.16
C GLU A 166 5.11 -5.48 11.16
N VAL A 167 4.53 -5.38 12.35
CA VAL A 167 3.26 -4.69 12.58
C VAL A 167 3.48 -3.60 13.61
N TRP A 168 2.99 -2.40 13.32
CA TRP A 168 3.12 -1.22 14.16
C TRP A 168 1.75 -0.61 14.43
N ILE A 169 1.62 -0.02 15.61
CA ILE A 169 0.52 0.88 15.97
C ILE A 169 1.09 2.29 16.01
N ALA A 170 0.58 3.18 15.15
CA ALA A 170 0.91 4.60 15.19
C ALA A 170 -0.19 5.37 15.93
N THR A 171 0.20 6.11 16.96
CA THR A 171 -0.70 6.96 17.74
C THR A 171 -0.09 8.32 17.99
N ARG A 172 -0.90 9.29 18.39
CA ARG A 172 -0.43 10.66 18.64
C ARG A 172 0.44 10.68 19.90
N ALA A 173 1.50 11.47 19.87
CA ALA A 173 2.18 11.86 21.10
C ALA A 173 1.24 12.71 21.98
N THR A 174 0.99 12.26 23.21
CA THR A 174 0.28 13.04 24.23
C THR A 174 1.21 13.30 25.41
N ASP A 175 0.80 14.16 26.35
CA ASP A 175 1.56 14.39 27.59
C ASP A 175 1.62 13.13 28.48
N GLU A 176 0.78 12.14 28.21
CA GLU A 176 0.79 10.82 28.84
C GLU A 176 1.65 9.85 28.02
N ARG A 177 2.52 9.07 28.69
CA ARG A 177 3.42 8.12 28.03
C ARG A 177 2.65 6.90 27.52
N VAL A 178 2.05 6.98 26.34
CA VAL A 178 1.30 5.89 25.67
C VAL A 178 0.11 5.39 26.50
N GLU A 179 -1.02 5.14 25.83
CA GLU A 179 -2.18 4.54 26.49
C GLU A 179 -1.82 3.19 27.16
N PRO A 180 -2.05 3.00 28.48
CA PRO A 180 -1.66 1.78 29.19
C PRO A 180 -2.21 0.50 28.55
N VAL A 181 -3.43 0.57 28.01
CA VAL A 181 -4.07 -0.57 27.31
C VAL A 181 -3.27 -1.07 26.11
N LEU A 182 -2.50 -0.19 25.44
CA LEU A 182 -1.59 -0.63 24.37
C LEU A 182 -0.36 -1.35 24.93
N LEU A 183 0.19 -0.86 26.04
CA LEU A 183 1.38 -1.47 26.65
C LEU A 183 1.06 -2.82 27.32
N GLU A 184 -0.14 -2.96 27.90
CA GLU A 184 -0.55 -4.18 28.60
C GLU A 184 -1.24 -5.19 27.68
N GLY A 185 -1.97 -4.72 26.67
CA GLY A 185 -2.84 -5.57 25.84
C GLY A 185 -2.30 -5.88 24.45
N ALA A 186 -1.39 -5.08 23.88
CA ALA A 186 -0.91 -5.36 22.53
C ALA A 186 -0.06 -6.63 22.46
N PRO A 187 -0.11 -7.38 21.34
CA PRO A 187 0.85 -8.45 21.10
C PRO A 187 2.27 -7.95 21.26
N VAL A 188 3.11 -8.72 21.95
CA VAL A 188 4.50 -8.32 22.25
C VAL A 188 5.36 -8.13 20.99
N GLU A 189 4.93 -8.72 19.87
CA GLU A 189 5.51 -8.56 18.56
C GLU A 189 5.21 -7.21 17.90
N ALA A 190 4.15 -6.52 18.32
CA ALA A 190 3.72 -5.26 17.71
C ALA A 190 4.57 -4.08 18.22
N GLY A 191 5.02 -3.23 17.30
CA GLY A 191 5.69 -1.97 17.61
C GLY A 191 4.71 -0.86 17.94
N ILE A 192 5.15 0.16 18.67
CA ILE A 192 4.37 1.36 18.97
C ILE A 192 5.18 2.58 18.52
N LEU A 193 4.56 3.39 17.66
CA LEU A 193 5.11 4.61 17.08
C LEU A 193 4.29 5.80 17.58
N LEU A 194 4.93 6.70 18.34
CA LEU A 194 4.35 8.00 18.68
C LEU A 194 4.63 9.00 17.57
N VAL A 195 3.62 9.75 17.18
CA VAL A 195 3.69 10.74 16.09
C VAL A 195 3.34 12.12 16.65
N GLU A 196 4.28 13.05 16.52
CA GLU A 196 4.13 14.44 16.94
C GLU A 196 3.65 15.28 15.75
N GLU A 197 2.38 15.69 15.79
CA GLU A 197 1.66 16.36 14.68
C GLU A 197 2.27 17.73 14.30
N SER A 198 3.03 18.35 15.21
CA SER A 198 3.67 19.65 15.00
C SER A 198 5.14 19.55 14.56
N ALA A 199 5.76 18.38 14.70
CA ALA A 199 7.17 18.18 14.40
C ALA A 199 7.41 17.88 12.91
N ARG A 200 8.64 18.16 12.46
CA ARG A 200 9.10 17.84 11.10
C ARG A 200 10.40 17.07 11.16
N GLY A 201 10.67 16.32 10.09
CA GLY A 201 11.91 15.56 9.97
C GLY A 201 11.79 14.17 10.60
N ALA A 202 12.94 13.51 10.76
CA ALA A 202 13.01 12.15 11.30
C ALA A 202 12.40 12.05 12.71
N GLY A 203 12.58 13.07 13.55
CA GLY A 203 12.05 13.12 14.92
C GLY A 203 10.55 13.40 15.04
N ALA A 204 9.80 13.51 13.94
CA ALA A 204 8.35 13.64 13.99
C ALA A 204 7.63 12.34 14.38
N ALA A 205 8.33 11.20 14.32
CA ALA A 205 7.82 9.97 14.90
C ALA A 205 8.92 9.21 15.65
N GLU A 206 8.56 8.68 16.80
CA GLU A 206 9.44 7.98 17.74
C GLU A 206 8.91 6.58 18.03
N ALA A 207 9.78 5.58 17.90
CA ALA A 207 9.46 4.22 18.29
C ALA A 207 9.65 4.06 19.81
N VAL A 208 8.54 4.03 20.55
CA VAL A 208 8.52 3.81 22.00
C VAL A 208 8.48 2.33 22.37
N TRP A 209 8.03 1.49 21.44
CA TRP A 209 8.17 0.04 21.50
C TRP A 209 8.62 -0.50 20.14
N GLN A 210 9.68 -1.30 20.12
CA GLN A 210 10.20 -1.88 18.88
C GLN A 210 9.46 -3.19 18.56
N PRO A 211 9.03 -3.40 17.31
CA PRO A 211 8.37 -4.63 16.90
C PRO A 211 9.37 -5.79 16.90
N ARG A 212 8.83 -7.00 16.87
CA ARG A 212 9.59 -8.20 16.50
C ARG A 212 9.36 -8.53 15.04
N SER A 213 10.39 -9.04 14.38
CA SER A 213 10.23 -9.62 13.05
C SER A 213 9.36 -10.87 13.14
N LEU A 214 8.29 -10.88 12.35
CA LEU A 214 7.36 -12.01 12.23
C LEU A 214 7.90 -13.07 11.29
N ALA A 215 7.45 -14.30 11.47
CA ALA A 215 7.78 -15.44 10.61
C ALA A 215 6.98 -15.38 9.29
N ALA A 216 7.29 -14.39 8.45
CA ALA A 216 6.51 -14.12 7.25
C ALA A 216 6.61 -15.22 6.18
N GLU A 217 7.69 -15.99 6.19
CA GLU A 217 7.96 -17.09 5.25
C GLU A 217 7.47 -18.46 5.77
N ASP A 218 7.10 -18.55 7.04
CA ASP A 218 6.50 -19.75 7.63
C ASP A 218 4.97 -19.73 7.47
N SER A 219 4.32 -20.85 7.77
CA SER A 219 2.86 -20.94 7.78
C SER A 219 2.26 -19.91 8.75
N GLY A 220 1.26 -19.17 8.29
CA GLY A 220 0.50 -18.23 9.13
C GLY A 220 -0.74 -18.89 9.74
N THR A 221 -1.39 -18.22 10.67
CA THR A 221 -2.68 -18.63 11.24
C THR A 221 -3.78 -17.66 10.83
N HIS A 222 -4.74 -18.17 10.07
CA HIS A 222 -6.00 -17.47 9.79
C HIS A 222 -7.00 -17.75 10.91
N ILE A 223 -7.27 -16.74 11.71
CA ILE A 223 -8.33 -16.80 12.74
C ILE A 223 -9.67 -16.56 12.03
N LEU A 224 -10.49 -17.61 11.92
CA LEU A 224 -11.78 -17.58 11.21
C LEU A 224 -12.91 -17.12 12.13
N ASP A 225 -12.88 -17.58 13.37
CA ASP A 225 -13.87 -17.27 14.38
C ASP A 225 -13.21 -17.25 15.76
N ARG A 226 -13.54 -16.23 16.52
CA ARG A 226 -13.11 -16.04 17.91
C ARG A 226 -14.36 -15.66 18.69
N PRO A 227 -15.06 -16.64 19.27
CA PRO A 227 -16.22 -16.37 20.11
C PRO A 227 -15.82 -15.41 21.25
N GLU A 228 -16.67 -14.42 21.55
CA GLU A 228 -16.41 -13.42 22.61
C GLU A 228 -16.34 -14.07 24.00
N GLY A 229 -16.88 -15.29 24.12
CA GLY A 229 -16.97 -16.04 25.37
C GLY A 229 -18.09 -15.52 26.26
N GLY A 230 -18.61 -16.40 27.11
CA GLY A 230 -19.64 -16.10 28.11
C GLY A 230 -20.01 -17.35 28.88
N GLU A 231 -20.78 -17.22 29.97
CA GLU A 231 -21.22 -18.37 30.78
C GLU A 231 -21.97 -19.44 29.97
N HIS A 232 -22.51 -19.07 28.80
CA HIS A 232 -23.25 -19.94 27.89
C HIS A 232 -22.58 -20.18 26.53
N ASP A 233 -21.39 -19.62 26.29
CA ASP A 233 -20.67 -19.80 25.01
C ASP A 233 -19.32 -20.48 25.25
N ALA A 234 -19.33 -21.81 25.09
CA ALA A 234 -18.15 -22.67 25.14
C ALA A 234 -17.60 -23.00 23.74
N SER A 235 -17.95 -22.21 22.72
CA SER A 235 -17.52 -22.46 21.35
C SER A 235 -16.00 -22.36 21.24
N ALA A 236 -15.38 -23.32 20.55
CA ALA A 236 -13.95 -23.29 20.28
C ALA A 236 -13.62 -22.23 19.21
N CYS A 237 -12.50 -21.53 19.39
CA CYS A 237 -11.93 -20.70 18.33
C CYS A 237 -11.67 -21.56 17.07
N ARG A 238 -12.01 -21.02 15.90
CA ARG A 238 -11.76 -21.68 14.62
C ARG A 238 -10.63 -20.98 13.90
N PHE A 239 -9.67 -21.77 13.43
CA PHE A 239 -8.55 -21.27 12.65
C PHE A 239 -8.16 -22.27 11.55
N GLU A 240 -7.46 -21.78 10.54
CA GLU A 240 -6.80 -22.58 9.52
C GLU A 240 -5.36 -22.09 9.35
N TYR A 241 -4.47 -22.97 8.88
CA TYR A 241 -3.11 -22.56 8.54
C TYR A 241 -3.08 -21.97 7.13
N ALA A 242 -2.43 -20.82 7.00
CA ALA A 242 -2.10 -20.23 5.72
C ALA A 242 -0.85 -20.89 5.16
N ASP A 243 -0.96 -21.44 3.96
CA ASP A 243 0.15 -22.06 3.24
C ASP A 243 1.28 -21.04 2.95
N PRO A 244 2.57 -21.41 3.13
CA PRO A 244 3.70 -20.51 2.86
C PRO A 244 3.78 -19.98 1.43
N ASP A 245 3.49 -20.80 0.41
CA ASP A 245 3.52 -20.38 -0.99
C ASP A 245 2.39 -19.39 -1.26
N TRP A 246 1.21 -19.64 -0.69
CA TRP A 246 0.11 -18.67 -0.72
C TRP A 246 0.50 -17.32 -0.09
N LYS A 247 1.17 -17.33 1.07
CA LYS A 247 1.65 -16.10 1.72
C LYS A 247 2.65 -15.36 0.84
N THR A 248 3.60 -16.08 0.25
CA THR A 248 4.60 -15.54 -0.67
C THR A 248 3.95 -14.83 -1.85
N ASP A 249 2.99 -15.50 -2.51
CA ASP A 249 2.28 -14.93 -3.65
C ASP A 249 1.44 -13.71 -3.25
N LYS A 250 0.76 -13.76 -2.09
CA LYS A 250 -0.01 -12.63 -1.57
C LYS A 250 0.84 -11.45 -1.17
N ARG A 251 2.01 -11.67 -0.58
CA ARG A 251 3.00 -10.62 -0.28
C ARG A 251 3.44 -9.91 -1.56
N ARG A 252 3.71 -10.66 -2.64
CA ARG A 252 4.02 -10.09 -3.97
C ARG A 252 2.86 -9.27 -4.53
N GLU A 253 1.62 -9.76 -4.46
CA GLU A 253 0.45 -9.01 -4.91
C GLU A 253 0.23 -7.70 -4.12
N ILE A 254 0.44 -7.74 -2.80
CA ILE A 254 0.37 -6.56 -1.93
C ILE A 254 1.41 -5.53 -2.35
N ALA A 255 2.66 -5.97 -2.50
CA ALA A 255 3.76 -5.11 -2.92
C ALA A 255 3.53 -4.51 -4.32
N GLU A 256 3.06 -5.30 -5.28
CA GLU A 256 2.70 -4.83 -6.63
C GLU A 256 1.60 -3.75 -6.61
N ARG A 257 0.59 -3.92 -5.77
CA ARG A 257 -0.46 -2.91 -5.59
C ARG A 257 0.07 -1.66 -4.88
N ALA A 258 0.95 -1.83 -3.90
CA ALA A 258 1.61 -0.72 -3.23
C ALA A 258 2.47 0.08 -4.21
N TYR A 259 3.23 -0.63 -5.05
CA TYR A 259 4.03 -0.06 -6.13
C TYR A 259 3.18 0.77 -7.06
N GLU A 260 2.03 0.29 -7.53
CA GLU A 260 1.13 1.05 -8.43
C GLU A 260 0.48 2.26 -7.77
N ARG A 261 -0.15 2.06 -6.60
CA ARG A 261 -1.02 3.08 -5.99
C ARG A 261 -0.24 4.15 -5.24
N GLY A 262 0.77 3.73 -4.47
CA GLY A 262 1.40 4.55 -3.43
C GLY A 262 0.38 5.07 -2.41
N TRP A 263 0.75 6.09 -1.64
CA TRP A 263 -0.14 6.69 -0.64
C TRP A 263 -0.91 7.92 -1.12
N ARG A 264 -0.46 8.56 -2.20
CA ARG A 264 -1.04 9.80 -2.75
C ARG A 264 -2.28 9.58 -3.63
N SER A 265 -2.76 8.35 -3.75
CA SER A 265 -3.97 8.00 -4.53
C SER A 265 -5.27 8.54 -3.91
N TYR A 266 -5.22 9.14 -2.71
CA TYR A 266 -6.38 9.82 -2.13
C TYR A 266 -6.94 10.92 -3.04
N ALA A 267 -6.09 11.54 -3.86
CA ALA A 267 -6.50 12.60 -4.79
C ALA A 267 -7.42 12.10 -5.91
N ASP A 268 -7.45 10.79 -6.18
CA ASP A 268 -8.31 10.19 -7.19
C ASP A 268 -9.77 10.09 -6.72
N SER A 269 -9.98 9.91 -5.41
CA SER A 269 -11.31 9.93 -4.78
C SER A 269 -11.78 11.33 -4.36
N MET A 270 -10.87 12.29 -4.32
CA MET A 270 -11.19 13.68 -3.99
C MET A 270 -11.60 14.47 -5.23
N ARG A 271 -12.11 15.68 -5.00
CA ARG A 271 -12.42 16.68 -6.04
C ARG A 271 -11.31 17.74 -6.12
N PRO A 272 -10.10 17.44 -6.64
CA PRO A 272 -9.07 18.47 -6.85
C PRO A 272 -9.48 19.49 -7.92
N ASP A 273 -10.51 19.18 -8.72
CA ASP A 273 -11.18 20.11 -9.64
C ASP A 273 -12.12 21.11 -8.95
N CYS A 274 -12.30 21.01 -7.64
CA CYS A 274 -13.00 22.01 -6.84
C CYS A 274 -12.10 23.23 -6.62
N ARG A 275 -12.60 24.43 -6.87
CA ARG A 275 -11.85 25.68 -6.61
C ARG A 275 -11.47 25.87 -5.13
N GLN A 276 -12.17 25.19 -4.22
CA GLN A 276 -11.93 25.24 -2.78
C GLN A 276 -10.82 24.27 -2.33
N PHE A 277 -10.31 23.43 -3.23
CA PHE A 277 -9.25 22.46 -2.93
C PHE A 277 -7.89 23.17 -2.84
N GLN A 278 -7.25 23.05 -1.69
CA GLN A 278 -5.90 23.55 -1.45
C GLN A 278 -4.99 22.42 -0.96
N LEU A 279 -3.71 22.45 -1.32
CA LEU A 279 -2.66 21.70 -0.61
C LEU A 279 -1.90 22.69 0.26
N ARG A 280 -2.23 22.74 1.56
CA ARG A 280 -1.56 23.66 2.49
C ARG A 280 -0.26 23.04 2.99
N PRO A 281 0.89 23.74 2.90
CA PRO A 281 2.18 23.26 3.41
C PRO A 281 2.37 23.51 4.91
N GLU A 282 1.37 24.10 5.58
CA GLU A 282 1.43 24.58 6.98
C GLU A 282 1.76 23.47 7.97
N THR A 283 1.34 22.24 7.71
CA THR A 283 1.68 21.04 8.48
C THR A 283 2.93 20.33 7.94
N ALA A 284 3.50 19.37 8.70
CA ALA A 284 4.61 18.53 8.25
C ALA A 284 4.40 17.99 6.81
N VAL A 285 3.14 17.73 6.48
CA VAL A 285 2.63 17.28 5.18
C VAL A 285 1.90 18.36 4.41
N ALA A 286 2.03 18.37 3.09
CA ALA A 286 1.12 19.14 2.23
C ALA A 286 -0.26 18.46 2.24
N ARG A 287 -1.19 18.96 3.06
CA ARG A 287 -2.48 18.31 3.31
C ARG A 287 -3.59 18.88 2.44
N PRO A 288 -4.50 18.03 1.93
CA PRO A 288 -5.76 18.49 1.35
C PRO A 288 -6.55 19.33 2.35
N PHE A 289 -6.90 20.54 1.95
CA PHE A 289 -7.67 21.49 2.75
C PHE A 289 -8.83 22.03 1.91
N CYS A 290 -10.01 22.18 2.52
CA CYS A 290 -11.16 22.82 1.88
C CYS A 290 -11.30 24.25 2.39
N ALA A 291 -11.11 25.25 1.53
CA ALA A 291 -11.27 26.65 1.91
C ALA A 291 -12.71 27.01 2.30
N ALA A 292 -13.73 26.40 1.69
CA ALA A 292 -15.13 26.66 2.03
C ALA A 292 -15.55 26.10 3.41
N LYS A 293 -14.94 24.98 3.84
CA LYS A 293 -15.21 24.35 5.14
C LYS A 293 -14.22 24.76 6.23
N ASP A 294 -13.19 25.50 5.83
CA ASP A 294 -12.05 25.89 6.66
C ASP A 294 -11.44 24.75 7.48
N ARG A 295 -11.29 23.57 6.86
CA ARG A 295 -10.70 22.39 7.51
C ARG A 295 -10.08 21.41 6.52
N ALA A 296 -9.34 20.44 7.05
CA ALA A 296 -8.77 19.34 6.26
C ALA A 296 -9.87 18.57 5.51
N GLN A 297 -9.60 18.21 4.25
CA GLN A 297 -10.56 17.42 3.47
C GLN A 297 -10.59 15.97 3.92
N THR A 298 -11.75 15.35 3.82
CA THR A 298 -11.91 13.90 3.91
C THR A 298 -12.52 13.36 2.61
N PRO A 299 -12.18 12.12 2.20
CA PRO A 299 -12.80 11.49 1.04
C PRO A 299 -14.32 11.33 1.14
N GLY A 300 -14.89 11.30 2.35
CA GLY A 300 -16.34 11.22 2.56
C GLY A 300 -17.05 12.55 2.29
N GLU A 301 -16.51 13.66 2.83
CA GLU A 301 -17.18 14.95 2.78
C GLU A 301 -16.85 15.78 1.53
N CYS A 302 -15.66 15.59 0.96
CA CYS A 302 -15.17 16.32 -0.22
C CYS A 302 -15.16 15.40 -1.45
N SER A 303 -16.25 14.63 -1.59
CA SER A 303 -16.50 13.65 -2.65
C SER A 303 -17.37 14.24 -3.78
N GLN A 304 -17.86 13.36 -4.66
CA GLN A 304 -18.79 13.74 -5.73
C GLN A 304 -20.11 14.34 -5.22
N SER A 305 -20.55 13.99 -4.00
CA SER A 305 -21.80 14.46 -3.40
C SER A 305 -21.64 15.73 -2.54
N CYS A 306 -20.49 16.40 -2.62
CA CYS A 306 -20.22 17.58 -1.79
C CYS A 306 -21.10 18.77 -2.20
N GLU A 307 -21.97 19.25 -1.32
CA GLU A 307 -22.88 20.38 -1.59
C GLU A 307 -22.16 21.72 -1.78
N GLN A 308 -20.95 21.85 -1.21
CA GLN A 308 -20.10 23.03 -1.37
C GLN A 308 -19.12 22.89 -2.55
N PHE A 309 -19.28 21.86 -3.39
CA PHE A 309 -18.45 21.70 -4.57
C PHE A 309 -18.68 22.86 -5.54
N GLU A 310 -17.61 23.58 -5.83
CA GLU A 310 -17.58 24.59 -6.87
C GLU A 310 -16.48 24.22 -7.87
N PRO A 311 -16.81 23.93 -9.15
CA PRO A 311 -15.78 23.61 -10.12
C PRO A 311 -14.84 24.79 -10.34
N GLU A 312 -13.58 24.50 -10.65
CA GLU A 312 -12.63 25.52 -11.06
C GLU A 312 -13.17 26.33 -12.27
N PRO A 313 -13.10 27.67 -12.23
CA PRO A 313 -13.55 28.51 -13.34
C PRO A 313 -12.90 28.12 -14.67
N PRO A 314 -13.64 28.05 -15.79
CA PRO A 314 -13.08 27.66 -17.09
C PRO A 314 -11.88 28.50 -17.52
N VAL A 315 -11.88 29.79 -17.19
CA VAL A 315 -10.78 30.74 -17.48
C VAL A 315 -9.46 30.37 -16.78
N TRP A 316 -9.49 29.54 -15.74
CA TRP A 316 -8.25 29.06 -15.11
C TRP A 316 -7.60 27.94 -15.91
N ARG A 317 -8.36 27.16 -16.69
CA ARG A 317 -7.84 26.03 -17.47
C ARG A 317 -7.06 26.45 -18.71
N THR A 318 -7.30 27.67 -19.19
CA THR A 318 -6.60 28.26 -20.32
C THR A 318 -5.30 28.96 -19.92
N LYS A 319 -5.02 29.10 -18.62
CA LYS A 319 -3.76 29.66 -18.13
C LYS A 319 -2.65 28.65 -18.36
N GLY A 320 -1.47 29.14 -18.74
CA GLY A 320 -0.28 28.29 -18.91
C GLY A 320 0.34 27.85 -17.58
N TRP A 321 1.59 27.40 -17.65
CA TRP A 321 2.38 27.01 -16.48
C TRP A 321 2.37 28.10 -15.39
N PRO A 322 2.21 27.76 -14.10
CA PRO A 322 2.24 26.41 -13.49
C PRO A 322 0.89 25.68 -13.44
N ILE A 323 -0.22 26.35 -13.79
CA ILE A 323 -1.59 25.81 -13.67
C ILE A 323 -2.20 25.42 -15.02
N ASP A 324 -1.37 24.99 -15.96
CA ASP A 324 -1.80 24.50 -17.27
C ASP A 324 -2.92 23.44 -17.12
N GLY A 325 -4.06 23.66 -17.78
CA GLY A 325 -5.25 22.81 -17.62
C GLY A 325 -6.02 22.97 -16.30
N GLY A 326 -5.70 23.98 -15.48
CA GLY A 326 -6.36 24.33 -14.23
C GLY A 326 -5.59 23.91 -12.96
N PRO A 327 -5.87 24.51 -11.79
CA PRO A 327 -5.27 24.11 -10.51
C PRO A 327 -5.46 22.63 -10.19
N GLY A 328 -6.61 22.05 -10.50
CA GLY A 328 -6.85 20.62 -10.23
C GLY A 328 -5.94 19.71 -11.04
N ALA A 329 -5.72 20.03 -12.32
CA ALA A 329 -4.76 19.31 -13.16
C ALA A 329 -3.32 19.48 -12.65
N ALA A 330 -2.95 20.68 -12.20
CA ALA A 330 -1.63 20.96 -11.63
C ALA A 330 -1.37 20.15 -10.35
N ILE A 331 -2.36 20.05 -9.46
CA ILE A 331 -2.29 19.23 -8.23
C ILE A 331 -2.13 17.75 -8.58
N LYS A 332 -2.92 17.22 -9.52
CA LYS A 332 -2.79 15.82 -9.97
C LYS A 332 -1.39 15.55 -10.52
N ARG A 333 -0.86 16.45 -11.35
CA ARG A 333 0.53 16.35 -11.86
C ARG A 333 1.57 16.40 -10.75
N LEU A 334 1.40 17.28 -9.76
CA LEU A 334 2.30 17.40 -8.61
C LEU A 334 2.33 16.09 -7.82
N LEU A 335 1.16 15.56 -7.44
CA LEU A 335 1.05 14.35 -6.65
C LEU A 335 1.54 13.11 -7.41
N ALA A 336 1.27 13.02 -8.72
CA ALA A 336 1.82 11.98 -9.58
C ALA A 336 3.35 12.05 -9.65
N ARG A 337 3.93 13.25 -9.82
CA ARG A 337 5.38 13.45 -9.81
C ARG A 337 5.99 13.04 -8.47
N GLN A 338 5.38 13.44 -7.36
CA GLN A 338 5.85 13.06 -6.02
C GLN A 338 5.80 11.53 -5.81
N ARG A 339 4.73 10.88 -6.24
CA ARG A 339 4.61 9.41 -6.21
C ARG A 339 5.72 8.73 -7.02
N ASN A 340 6.11 9.31 -8.15
CA ASN A 340 7.14 8.74 -9.01
C ASN A 340 8.58 9.01 -8.53
N ARG A 341 8.82 9.92 -7.57
CA ARG A 341 10.19 10.24 -7.10
C ARG A 341 10.95 9.06 -6.52
N GLN A 342 10.25 8.12 -5.89
CA GLN A 342 10.86 6.92 -5.30
C GLN A 342 10.88 5.74 -6.26
N ARG A 343 10.32 5.89 -7.47
CA ARG A 343 10.33 4.84 -8.49
C ARG A 343 11.53 5.08 -9.41
N PRO A 344 12.37 4.07 -9.66
CA PRO A 344 13.39 4.17 -10.70
C PRO A 344 12.73 4.44 -12.05
N ASP A 345 13.35 5.28 -12.87
CA ASP A 345 12.92 5.41 -14.26
C ASP A 345 13.06 4.05 -14.96
N PRO A 346 12.08 3.64 -15.78
CA PRO A 346 12.28 2.47 -16.62
C PRO A 346 13.50 2.73 -17.50
N PRO A 347 14.42 1.76 -17.66
CA PRO A 347 15.57 1.94 -18.54
C PRO A 347 15.09 2.29 -19.95
N GLU A 348 15.85 3.13 -20.64
CA GLU A 348 15.58 3.46 -22.04
C GLU A 348 15.42 2.18 -22.87
N LYS A 349 14.42 2.19 -23.77
CA LYS A 349 13.91 1.00 -24.47
C LYS A 349 14.93 0.28 -25.32
#